data_AF-A0A7C5J274-F1
#
_entry.id   AF-A0A7C5J274-F1
#
_cell.length_a   1.000
_cell.length_b   1.000
_cell.length_c   1.000
_cell.angle_alpha   90.00
_cell.angle_beta   90.00
_cell.angle_gamma   90.00
#
_symmetry.space_group_name_H-M   'P 1'
#
loop_
_entity.id
_entity.type
_entity.pdbx_description
1 polymer ?
#
loop_
_entity_poly.entity_id
_entity_poly.type
_entity_poly.pdbx_seq_one_letter_code
_entity_poly.pdbx_strand_id
1 'polypeptide(L)'
;MRKFIATMSYEVSPDTPAAARKLLRAELVGRRWKDMVRDRKMPRHTVWIQRSADDEQTTSDLHDLCASELRAAARAVAASGRPIRVLRAFIQVAGGGTFGLAPEGFFDEVGEES
;
A
#
# COMPACT_ATOMS: atom_id res chain seq x y z
N MET A 1 -17.94 -10.96 -10.73
CA MET A 1 -16.84 -10.40 -9.91
C MET A 1 -16.29 -9.14 -10.53
N ARG A 2 -16.65 -8.00 -9.95
CA ARG A 2 -16.10 -6.68 -10.31
C ARG A 2 -14.65 -6.58 -9.83
N LYS A 3 -13.81 -5.87 -10.58
CA LYS A 3 -12.41 -5.64 -10.23
C LYS A 3 -12.24 -4.23 -9.71
N PHE A 4 -11.48 -4.12 -8.62
CA PHE A 4 -11.15 -2.87 -7.96
C PHE A 4 -9.65 -2.74 -7.84
N ILE A 5 -9.18 -1.50 -7.84
CA ILE A 5 -7.82 -1.16 -7.46
C ILE A 5 -7.87 -0.57 -6.07
N ALA A 6 -7.03 -1.07 -5.18
CA ALA A 6 -6.76 -0.44 -3.91
C ALA A 6 -5.29 0.01 -3.86
N THR A 7 -5.05 1.27 -3.54
CA THR A 7 -3.73 1.83 -3.29
C THR A 7 -3.66 2.26 -1.84
N MET A 8 -2.59 1.90 -1.15
CA MET A 8 -2.38 2.25 0.25
C MET A 8 -1.00 2.84 0.45
N SER A 9 -0.95 4.09 0.91
CA SER A 9 0.25 4.73 1.45
C SER A 9 0.17 4.74 2.96
N TYR A 10 1.25 4.37 3.65
CA TYR A 10 1.25 4.30 5.11
C TYR A 10 2.51 4.95 5.71
N GLU A 11 2.36 5.41 6.93
CA GLU A 11 3.46 5.97 7.72
C GLU A 11 3.72 5.08 8.93
N VAL A 12 5.00 4.83 9.19
CA VAL A 12 5.47 4.10 10.38
C VAL A 12 6.32 5.03 11.23
N SER A 13 6.31 4.83 12.54
CA SER A 13 7.12 5.63 13.47
C SER A 13 8.59 5.69 13.02
N PRO A 14 9.26 6.86 13.09
CA PRO A 14 10.69 6.96 12.78
C PRO A 14 11.53 5.97 13.58
N ASP A 15 11.14 5.69 14.83
CA ASP A 15 11.81 4.77 15.74
C ASP A 15 11.65 3.29 15.38
N THR A 16 10.78 2.97 14.40
CA THR A 16 10.58 1.59 13.95
C THR A 16 11.89 1.05 13.34
N PRO A 17 12.45 -0.08 13.81
CA PRO A 17 13.68 -0.61 13.23
C PRO A 17 13.54 -0.94 11.74
N ALA A 18 14.62 -0.79 10.98
CA ALA A 18 14.61 -1.07 9.54
C ALA A 18 14.15 -2.49 9.21
N ALA A 19 14.54 -3.48 10.04
CA ALA A 19 14.09 -4.87 9.91
C ALA A 19 12.56 -5.01 10.06
N ALA A 20 11.94 -4.30 11.01
CA ALA A 20 10.49 -4.32 11.21
C ALA A 20 9.75 -3.69 10.01
N ARG A 21 10.30 -2.60 9.43
CA ARG A 21 9.75 -2.00 8.20
C ARG A 21 9.79 -2.95 7.01
N LYS A 22 10.92 -3.67 6.84
CA LYS A 22 11.06 -4.69 5.80
C LYS A 22 10.08 -5.84 6.01
N LEU A 23 9.91 -6.29 7.25
CA LEU A 23 8.98 -7.38 7.56
C LEU A 23 7.52 -6.95 7.33
N LEU A 24 7.13 -5.72 7.70
CA LEU A 24 5.80 -5.20 7.37
C LEU A 24 5.52 -5.22 5.86
N ARG A 25 6.52 -4.83 5.06
CA ARG A 25 6.42 -4.91 3.60
C ARG A 25 6.23 -6.35 3.13
N ALA A 26 7.01 -7.28 3.67
CA ALA A 26 6.91 -8.70 3.33
C ALA A 26 5.54 -9.28 3.71
N GLU A 27 5.00 -8.94 4.88
CA GLU A 27 3.66 -9.34 5.33
C GLU A 27 2.56 -8.84 4.39
N LEU A 28 2.65 -7.57 3.95
CA LEU A 28 1.72 -7.02 2.96
C LEU A 28 1.84 -7.75 1.62
N VAL A 29 3.06 -8.04 1.15
CA VAL A 29 3.28 -8.81 -0.08
C VAL A 29 2.73 -10.24 0.03
N GLY A 30 2.90 -10.90 1.17
CA GLY A 30 2.28 -12.20 1.46
C GLY A 30 0.75 -12.16 1.40
N ARG A 31 0.16 -10.99 1.66
CA ARG A 31 -1.28 -10.69 1.51
C ARG A 31 -1.65 -10.21 0.10
N ARG A 32 -0.80 -10.47 -0.89
CA ARG A 32 -0.97 -10.14 -2.32
C ARG A 32 -0.94 -8.65 -2.65
N TRP A 33 -0.57 -7.80 -1.71
CA TRP A 33 -0.21 -6.43 -2.05
C TRP A 33 1.07 -6.44 -2.90
N LYS A 34 1.17 -5.44 -3.77
CA LYS A 34 2.28 -5.28 -4.70
C LYS A 34 3.02 -4.01 -4.39
N ASP A 35 4.33 -4.12 -4.36
CA ASP A 35 5.26 -3.02 -4.22
C ASP A 35 5.78 -2.49 -5.56
N MET A 36 5.35 -3.09 -6.66
CA MET A 36 5.68 -2.71 -8.03
C MET A 36 4.44 -2.67 -8.92
N VAL A 37 4.36 -1.68 -9.82
CA VAL A 37 3.37 -1.58 -10.91
C VAL A 37 4.13 -1.60 -12.23
N ARG A 38 3.88 -2.59 -13.10
CA ARG A 38 4.54 -2.71 -14.43
C ARG A 38 6.06 -2.55 -14.30
N ASP A 39 6.66 -3.37 -13.44
CA ASP A 39 8.10 -3.43 -13.13
C ASP A 39 8.73 -2.18 -12.49
N ARG A 40 7.92 -1.17 -12.16
CA ARG A 40 8.37 0.04 -11.48
C ARG A 40 7.97 0.02 -10.01
N LYS A 41 8.90 0.38 -9.12
CA LYS A 41 8.65 0.43 -7.67
C LYS A 41 7.63 1.51 -7.33
N MET A 42 6.68 1.16 -6.47
CA MET A 42 5.81 2.14 -5.82
C MET A 42 6.63 3.10 -4.97
N PRO A 43 6.12 4.33 -4.72
CA PRO A 43 6.70 5.23 -3.75
C PRO A 43 6.94 4.54 -2.40
N ARG A 44 7.90 5.06 -1.63
CA ARG A 44 8.24 4.51 -0.32
C ARG A 44 6.98 4.40 0.54
N HIS A 45 6.84 3.27 1.23
CA HIS A 45 5.68 2.93 2.06
C HIS A 45 4.32 3.01 1.33
N THR A 46 4.31 2.78 0.02
CA THR A 46 3.07 2.66 -0.77
C THR A 46 2.98 1.28 -1.41
N VAL A 47 1.81 0.65 -1.34
CA VAL A 47 1.49 -0.62 -2.02
C VAL A 47 0.20 -0.48 -2.80
N TRP A 48 -0.02 -1.35 -3.77
CA TRP A 48 -1.30 -1.45 -4.47
C TRP A 48 -1.73 -2.91 -4.63
N ILE A 49 -2.98 -3.13 -4.97
CA ILE A 49 -3.51 -4.45 -5.27
C ILE A 49 -4.70 -4.34 -6.22
N GLN A 50 -4.81 -5.31 -7.13
CA GLN A 50 -6.05 -5.54 -7.86
C GLN A 50 -6.88 -6.55 -7.09
N ARG A 51 -8.01 -6.10 -6.55
CA ARG A 51 -8.95 -6.95 -5.81
C ARG A 51 -10.12 -7.30 -6.69
N SER A 52 -10.70 -8.46 -6.41
CA SER A 52 -12.01 -8.80 -6.92
C SER A 52 -12.99 -8.67 -5.76
N ALA A 53 -14.22 -8.29 -6.08
CA ALA A 53 -15.29 -8.14 -5.11
C ALA A 53 -16.54 -8.86 -5.58
N ASP A 54 -17.31 -9.34 -4.61
CA ASP A 54 -18.65 -9.88 -4.83
C ASP A 54 -19.61 -8.77 -5.23
N ASP A 55 -20.78 -9.14 -5.77
CA ASP A 55 -21.69 -8.16 -6.35
C ASP A 55 -22.39 -7.27 -5.28
N GLU A 56 -22.37 -7.66 -4.02
CA GLU A 56 -22.90 -6.85 -2.92
C GLU A 56 -21.84 -5.95 -2.28
N GLN A 57 -20.55 -6.22 -2.52
CA GLN A 57 -19.46 -5.49 -1.90
C GLN A 57 -19.25 -4.11 -2.56
N THR A 58 -19.12 -3.10 -1.70
CA THR A 58 -18.88 -1.72 -2.08
C THR A 58 -17.41 -1.34 -1.94
N THR A 59 -17.03 -0.16 -2.43
CA THR A 59 -15.68 0.39 -2.20
C THR A 59 -15.37 0.59 -0.71
N SER A 60 -16.40 0.86 0.11
CA SER A 60 -16.25 1.02 1.57
C SER A 60 -15.88 -0.31 2.23
N ASP A 61 -16.55 -1.42 1.86
CA ASP A 61 -16.23 -2.74 2.38
C ASP A 61 -14.78 -3.14 2.05
N LEU A 62 -14.36 -2.83 0.82
CA LEU A 62 -12.98 -3.09 0.38
C LEU A 62 -11.97 -2.18 1.08
N HIS A 63 -12.33 -0.93 1.37
CA HIS A 63 -11.49 -0.01 2.13
C HIS A 63 -11.25 -0.55 3.56
N ASP A 64 -12.31 -0.98 4.23
CA ASP A 64 -12.24 -1.54 5.58
C ASP A 64 -11.44 -2.85 5.62
N LEU A 65 -11.59 -3.69 4.60
CA LEU A 65 -10.75 -4.87 4.41
C LEU A 65 -9.27 -4.49 4.28
N CYS A 66 -8.93 -3.48 3.48
CA CYS A 66 -7.55 -3.02 3.32
C CYS A 66 -6.96 -2.51 4.64
N ALA A 67 -7.74 -1.74 5.41
CA ALA A 67 -7.32 -1.27 6.73
C ALA A 67 -7.11 -2.42 7.73
N SER A 68 -8.01 -3.42 7.70
CA SER A 68 -7.91 -4.63 8.51
C SER A 68 -6.64 -5.44 8.18
N GLU A 69 -6.31 -5.58 6.90
CA GLU A 69 -5.10 -6.28 6.47
C GLU A 69 -3.81 -5.54 6.89
N LEU A 70 -3.76 -4.21 6.81
CA LEU A 70 -2.63 -3.44 7.31
C LEU A 70 -2.44 -3.66 8.82
N ARG A 71 -3.54 -3.63 9.57
CA ARG A 71 -3.52 -3.92 11.02
C ARG A 71 -3.03 -5.34 11.28
N ALA A 72 -3.49 -6.33 10.52
CA ALA A 72 -3.08 -7.72 10.66
C ALA A 72 -1.58 -7.92 10.33
N ALA A 73 -1.08 -7.28 9.27
CA ALA A 73 0.33 -7.29 8.92
C ALA A 73 1.20 -6.66 10.03
N ALA A 74 0.79 -5.51 10.57
CA ALA A 74 1.49 -4.87 11.69
C ALA A 74 1.49 -5.75 12.95
N ARG A 75 0.37 -6.42 13.25
CA ARG A 75 0.29 -7.38 14.37
C ARG A 75 1.21 -8.58 14.17
N ALA A 76 1.31 -9.13 12.96
CA ALA A 76 2.23 -10.23 12.66
C ALA A 76 3.70 -9.83 12.88
N VAL A 77 4.10 -8.63 12.44
CA VAL A 77 5.44 -8.09 12.72
C VAL A 77 5.68 -7.94 14.22
N ALA A 78 4.72 -7.35 14.95
CA ALA A 78 4.83 -7.19 16.39
C ALA A 78 4.96 -8.53 17.12
N ALA A 79 4.18 -9.54 16.73
CA ALA A 79 4.23 -10.89 17.28
C ALA A 79 5.59 -11.59 17.05
N SER A 80 6.36 -11.15 16.04
CA SER A 80 7.73 -11.63 15.81
C SER A 80 8.78 -11.03 16.77
N GLY A 81 8.35 -10.27 17.79
CA GLY A 81 9.22 -9.62 18.77
C GLY A 81 9.86 -8.32 18.29
N ARG A 82 9.38 -7.76 17.17
CA ARG A 82 9.93 -6.54 16.56
C ARG A 82 9.02 -5.35 16.83
N PRO A 83 9.50 -4.26 17.45
CA PRO A 83 8.66 -3.10 17.71
C PRO A 83 8.24 -2.46 16.38
N ILE A 84 6.94 -2.21 16.23
CA ILE A 84 6.38 -1.54 15.07
C ILE A 84 5.18 -0.70 15.46
N ARG A 85 5.11 0.51 14.89
CA ARG A 85 3.97 1.40 15.06
C ARG A 85 3.64 2.04 13.71
N VAL A 86 2.47 1.70 13.18
CA VAL A 86 1.86 2.43 12.06
C VAL A 86 1.19 3.68 12.64
N LEU A 87 1.51 4.85 12.11
CA LEU A 87 0.99 6.14 12.58
C LEU A 87 -0.30 6.53 11.87
N ARG A 88 -0.32 6.39 10.55
CA ARG A 88 -1.47 6.70 9.68
C ARG A 88 -1.36 5.93 8.38
N ALA A 89 -2.48 5.79 7.68
CA ALA A 89 -2.54 5.26 6.34
C ALA A 89 -3.59 6.02 5.53
N PHE A 90 -3.30 6.24 4.25
CA PHE A 90 -4.25 6.70 3.25
C PHE A 90 -4.55 5.53 2.33
N ILE A 91 -5.83 5.16 2.21
CA ILE A 91 -6.29 4.05 1.39
C ILE A 91 -7.28 4.61 0.39
N GLN A 92 -7.00 4.37 -0.89
CA GLN A 92 -7.89 4.71 -1.99
C GLN A 92 -8.38 3.41 -2.62
N VAL A 93 -9.69 3.32 -2.88
CA VAL A 93 -10.30 2.20 -3.59
C VAL A 93 -11.08 2.75 -4.79
N ALA A 94 -10.82 2.23 -6.00
CA ALA A 94 -11.52 2.58 -7.23
C ALA A 94 -12.07 1.33 -7.93
N GLY A 95 -13.35 1.37 -8.33
CA GLY A 95 -14.00 0.33 -9.14
C GLY A 95 -13.86 0.53 -10.65
N GLY A 96 -13.24 1.62 -11.09
CA GLY A 96 -13.04 1.96 -12.50
C GLY A 96 -12.14 3.19 -12.65
N GLY A 97 -11.71 3.46 -13.89
CA GLY A 97 -10.81 4.56 -14.22
C GLY A 97 -9.35 4.15 -14.40
N THR A 98 -8.50 5.13 -14.65
CA THR A 98 -7.07 4.92 -14.92
C THR A 98 -6.28 5.03 -13.63
N PHE A 99 -5.32 4.12 -13.45
CA PHE A 99 -4.39 4.10 -12.33
C PHE A 99 -3.00 3.75 -12.83
N GLY A 100 -1.97 4.21 -12.12
CA GLY A 100 -0.58 3.91 -12.46
C GLY A 100 0.38 4.95 -11.91
N LEU A 101 1.67 4.66 -12.06
CA LEU A 101 2.73 5.63 -11.79
C LEU A 101 2.86 6.59 -12.99
N ALA A 102 3.18 7.85 -12.71
CA ALA A 102 3.61 8.82 -13.73
C ALA A 102 4.74 8.24 -14.61
N PRO A 103 4.85 8.65 -15.89
CA PRO A 103 5.90 8.15 -16.77
C PRO A 103 7.30 8.55 -16.28
N GLU A 104 8.33 7.88 -16.79
CA GLU A 104 9.72 8.29 -16.56
C GLU A 104 9.96 9.67 -17.20
N GLY A 105 10.80 10.50 -16.55
CA GLY A 105 11.07 11.87 -16.96
C GLY A 105 9.96 12.88 -16.67
N PHE A 106 8.82 12.46 -16.12
CA PHE A 106 7.69 13.35 -15.81
C PHE A 106 8.06 14.52 -14.88
N PHE A 107 9.08 14.36 -14.04
CA PHE A 107 9.49 15.38 -13.05
C PHE A 107 10.77 16.12 -13.42
N ASP A 108 11.39 15.81 -14.55
CA ASP A 108 12.70 16.37 -14.91
C ASP A 108 12.62 17.89 -15.16
N GLU A 109 11.43 18.39 -15.55
CA GLU A 109 11.16 19.80 -15.84
C GLU A 109 10.93 20.66 -14.58
N VAL A 110 10.83 20.06 -13.38
CA VAL A 110 10.48 20.77 -12.13
C VAL A 110 11.72 21.23 -11.35
N GLY A 111 12.93 21.00 -11.90
CA GLY A 111 14.21 21.27 -11.23
C GLY A 111 15.06 22.41 -11.80
N GLU A 112 14.60 23.14 -12.82
CA GLU A 112 15.36 24.22 -13.49
C GLU A 112 15.08 25.64 -12.96
N GLU A 113 14.69 25.81 -11.69
CA GLU A 113 14.73 27.13 -11.07
C GLU A 113 16.08 27.35 -10.36
N SER A 114 16.87 28.26 -10.95
CA SER A 114 18.19 28.74 -10.50
C SER A 114 18.11 29.69 -9.30
#